data_AF-A0A7S0WQA0-F1
#
_entry.id   AF-A0A7S0WQA0-F1
#
_cell.length_a   1.000
_cell.length_b   1.000
_cell.length_c   1.000
_cell.angle_alpha   90.00
_cell.angle_beta   90.00
_cell.angle_gamma   90.00
#
_symmetry.space_group_name_H-M   'P 1'
#
loop_
_entity.id
_entity.type
_entity.pdbx_description
1 polymer ?
#
loop_
_entity_poly.entity_id
_entity_poly.type
_entity_poly.pdbx_seq_one_letter_code
_entity_poly.pdbx_strand_id
1 'polypeptide(L)'
;MASDKMQIELLTDSNYGTWSVRMKAVLISKGLWAATEGATGVTAENVQKALAVITLCVSDPILAYLGECTTAEAAWTKLSNTFKGKNKARVLQLRRELTSLQKLPREPIVMYV
;
A
#
# COMPACT_ATOMS: atom_id res chain seq x y z
N MET A 1 -12.19 25.91 8.55
CA MET A 1 -12.49 24.64 7.86
C MET A 1 -11.40 23.67 8.27
N ALA A 2 -11.74 22.69 9.12
CA ALA A 2 -10.77 21.72 9.60
C ALA A 2 -10.27 20.91 8.40
N SER A 3 -9.05 21.18 7.94
CA SER A 3 -8.34 20.28 7.04
C SER A 3 -8.22 18.97 7.79
N ASP A 4 -9.11 18.03 7.49
CA ASP A 4 -9.06 16.65 7.93
C ASP A 4 -7.71 16.11 7.46
N LYS A 5 -6.70 16.24 8.34
CA LYS A 5 -5.37 15.65 8.16
C LYS A 5 -5.59 14.16 8.29
N MET A 6 -6.09 13.56 7.22
CA MET A 6 -5.98 12.13 7.00
C MET A 6 -4.47 11.86 6.92
N GLN A 7 -3.86 11.59 8.07
CA GLN A 7 -2.45 11.21 8.18
C GLN A 7 -2.31 9.80 7.60
N ILE A 8 -2.30 9.72 6.27
CA ILE A 8 -1.90 8.52 5.58
C ILE A 8 -0.37 8.50 5.67
N GLU A 9 0.18 7.48 6.30
CA GLU A 9 1.61 7.21 6.24
C GLU A 9 2.05 7.10 4.78
N LEU A 10 3.23 7.64 4.43
CA LEU A 10 3.73 7.56 3.06
C LEU A 10 3.95 6.09 2.67
N LEU A 11 3.61 5.74 1.43
CA LEU A 11 3.88 4.40 0.93
C LEU A 11 5.39 4.12 1.01
N THR A 12 5.71 2.98 1.59
CA THR A 12 7.05 2.42 1.74
C THR A 12 6.99 0.98 1.21
N ASP A 13 8.14 0.33 1.02
CA ASP A 13 8.18 -1.03 0.45
C ASP A 13 7.45 -2.09 1.29
N SER A 14 7.28 -1.83 2.58
CA SER A 14 6.76 -2.77 3.57
C SER A 14 5.33 -2.51 4.02
N ASN A 15 4.78 -1.31 3.79
CA ASN A 15 3.50 -0.88 4.36
C ASN A 15 2.33 -0.89 3.35
N TYR A 16 2.54 -1.38 2.13
CA TYR A 16 1.53 -1.38 1.06
C TYR A 16 0.19 -2.00 1.46
N GLY A 17 0.18 -3.05 2.30
CA GLY A 17 -1.05 -3.69 2.78
C GLY A 17 -1.98 -2.70 3.47
N THR A 18 -1.49 -2.00 4.49
CA THR A 18 -2.26 -1.00 5.25
C THR A 18 -2.48 0.28 4.44
N TRP A 19 -1.44 0.72 3.71
CA TRP A 19 -1.50 1.92 2.89
C TRP A 19 -2.58 1.85 1.81
N SER A 20 -2.65 0.74 1.08
CA SER A 20 -3.60 0.58 -0.02
C SER A 20 -5.05 0.68 0.44
N VAL A 21 -5.37 0.16 1.62
CA VAL A 21 -6.70 0.25 2.23
C VAL A 21 -7.03 1.70 2.61
N ARG A 22 -6.09 2.40 3.28
CA ARG A 22 -6.26 3.80 3.67
C ARG A 22 -6.39 4.71 2.45
N MET A 23 -5.53 4.54 1.45
CA MET A 23 -5.55 5.31 0.21
C MET A 23 -6.85 5.10 -0.56
N LYS A 24 -7.32 3.85 -0.68
CA LYS A 24 -8.63 3.55 -1.27
C LYS A 24 -9.75 4.29 -0.54
N ALA A 25 -9.76 4.28 0.80
CA ALA A 25 -10.77 5.01 1.57
C ALA A 25 -10.74 6.52 1.30
N VAL A 26 -9.55 7.12 1.17
CA VAL A 26 -9.40 8.55 0.86
C VAL A 26 -9.90 8.88 -0.56
N LEU A 27 -9.55 8.06 -1.55
CA LEU A 27 -10.04 8.24 -2.92
C LEU A 27 -11.56 8.07 -3.01
N ILE A 28 -12.13 7.12 -2.28
CA ILE A 28 -13.60 6.95 -2.18
C ILE A 28 -14.25 8.17 -1.52
N SER A 29 -13.71 8.66 -0.40
CA SER A 29 -14.24 9.82 0.31
C SER A 29 -14.27 11.09 -0.56
N LYS A 30 -13.36 11.19 -1.52
CA LYS A 30 -13.27 12.30 -2.48
C LYS A 30 -14.04 12.05 -3.78
N GLY A 31 -14.66 10.87 -3.96
CA GLY A 31 -15.33 10.48 -5.20
C GLY A 31 -14.37 10.25 -6.38
N LEU A 32 -13.09 10.02 -6.11
CA LEU A 32 -12.02 9.91 -7.11
C LEU A 32 -11.64 8.45 -7.44
N TRP A 33 -12.16 7.48 -6.69
CA TRP A 33 -11.82 6.06 -6.86
C TRP A 33 -12.14 5.51 -8.27
N ALA A 34 -13.21 6.00 -8.89
CA ALA A 34 -13.56 5.63 -10.27
C ALA A 34 -12.41 5.93 -11.26
N ALA A 35 -11.60 6.95 -11.00
CA ALA A 35 -10.46 7.34 -11.83
C ALA A 35 -9.29 6.33 -11.75
N THR A 36 -9.16 5.62 -10.64
CA THR A 36 -8.13 4.58 -10.46
C THR A 36 -8.54 3.23 -11.05
N GLU A 37 -9.82 3.01 -11.30
CA GLU A 37 -10.35 1.79 -11.92
C GLU A 37 -10.53 1.90 -13.44
N GLY A 38 -10.17 3.04 -14.04
CA GLY A 38 -10.35 3.26 -15.48
C GLY A 38 -11.81 3.37 -15.90
N ALA A 39 -12.71 3.79 -14.99
CA ALA A 39 -14.13 3.87 -15.27
C ALA A 39 -14.44 4.87 -16.40
N THR A 40 -15.34 4.48 -17.31
CA THR A 40 -15.81 5.36 -18.39
C THR A 40 -16.70 6.46 -17.83
N GLY A 41 -16.41 7.72 -18.18
CA GLY A 41 -17.17 8.90 -17.70
C GLY A 41 -16.50 9.70 -16.58
N VAL A 42 -15.26 9.37 -16.19
CA VAL A 42 -14.47 10.19 -15.28
C VAL A 42 -13.87 11.38 -16.03
N THR A 43 -14.04 12.60 -15.50
CA THR A 43 -13.43 13.79 -16.09
C THR A 43 -11.91 13.74 -15.99
N ALA A 44 -11.21 14.30 -16.98
CA ALA A 44 -9.74 14.38 -16.98
C ALA A 44 -9.20 15.05 -15.70
N GLU A 45 -9.92 16.05 -15.18
CA GLU A 45 -9.61 16.70 -13.91
C GLU A 45 -9.63 15.73 -12.72
N ASN A 46 -10.60 14.81 -12.67
CA ASN A 46 -10.69 13.83 -11.58
C ASN A 46 -9.56 12.79 -11.68
N VAL A 47 -9.14 12.43 -12.91
CA VAL A 47 -7.96 11.58 -13.13
C VAL A 47 -6.70 12.25 -12.62
N GLN A 48 -6.50 13.52 -12.94
CA GLN A 48 -5.34 14.29 -12.47
C GLN A 48 -5.36 14.49 -10.95
N LYS A 49 -6.53 14.77 -10.35
CA LYS A 49 -6.70 14.89 -8.89
C LYS A 49 -6.40 13.57 -8.18
N ALA A 50 -6.89 12.44 -8.71
CA ALA A 50 -6.60 11.12 -8.16
C ALA A 50 -5.11 10.80 -8.21
N LEU A 51 -4.46 11.08 -9.36
CA LEU A 51 -3.02 10.92 -9.52
C LEU A 51 -2.25 11.78 -8.51
N ALA A 52 -2.60 13.06 -8.38
CA ALA A 52 -1.94 13.96 -7.44
C ALA A 52 -2.04 13.48 -5.99
N VAL A 53 -3.22 13.00 -5.56
CA VAL A 53 -3.43 12.44 -4.22
C VAL A 53 -2.55 11.21 -3.98
N ILE A 54 -2.46 10.31 -4.96
CA ILE A 54 -1.59 9.13 -4.89
C ILE A 54 -0.13 9.57 -4.77
N THR A 55 0.33 10.48 -5.63
CA THR A 55 1.72 10.98 -5.68
C THR A 55 2.12 11.68 -4.38
N LEU A 56 1.21 12.42 -3.74
CA LEU A 56 1.47 13.08 -2.47
C LEU A 56 1.58 12.12 -1.27
N CYS A 57 1.09 10.89 -1.42
CA CYS A 57 1.06 9.90 -0.34
C CYS A 57 2.04 8.74 -0.58
N VAL A 58 3.00 8.90 -1.50
CA VAL A 58 4.10 7.96 -1.74
C VAL A 58 5.42 8.59 -1.33
N SER A 59 6.34 7.79 -0.79
CA SER A 59 7.70 8.25 -0.49
C SER A 59 8.50 8.51 -1.77
N ASP A 60 9.47 9.43 -1.72
CA ASP A 60 10.38 9.80 -2.81
C ASP A 60 10.97 8.63 -3.64
N PRO A 61 11.48 7.53 -3.05
CA PRO A 61 12.00 6.40 -3.83
C PRO A 61 10.92 5.71 -4.69
N ILE A 62 9.66 5.73 -4.23
CA ILE A 62 8.54 5.16 -4.98
C ILE A 62 8.02 6.18 -6.01
N LEU A 63 8.13 7.47 -5.70
CA LEU A 63 7.81 8.54 -6.63
C LEU A 63 8.72 8.50 -7.87
N ALA A 64 10.03 8.25 -7.69
CA ALA A 64 10.96 8.03 -8.79
C ALA A 64 10.55 6.85 -9.69
N TYR A 65 9.97 5.80 -9.09
CA TYR A 65 9.45 4.64 -9.82
C TYR A 65 8.12 4.90 -10.55
N LEU A 66 7.36 5.89 -10.06
CA LEU A 66 6.07 6.32 -10.60
C LEU A 66 6.17 7.43 -11.65
N GLY A 67 7.33 8.08 -11.81
CA GLY A 67 7.50 9.25 -12.71
C GLY A 67 7.11 9.03 -14.17
N GLU A 68 7.00 7.77 -14.61
CA GLU A 68 6.57 7.40 -15.96
C GLU A 68 5.04 7.27 -16.11
N CYS A 69 4.28 7.30 -15.02
CA CYS A 69 2.83 7.06 -15.04
C CYS A 69 2.07 8.38 -15.22
N THR A 70 1.36 8.51 -16.33
CA THR A 70 0.53 9.69 -16.66
C THR A 70 -0.92 9.57 -16.19
N THR A 71 -1.37 8.37 -15.81
CA THR A 71 -2.75 8.11 -15.37
C THR A 71 -2.79 7.52 -13.95
N ALA A 72 -3.83 7.89 -13.19
CA ALA A 72 -4.04 7.38 -11.84
C ALA A 72 -4.20 5.85 -11.81
N GLU A 73 -4.84 5.29 -12.84
CA GLU A 73 -4.99 3.84 -13.05
C GLU A 73 -3.64 3.15 -13.27
N ALA A 74 -2.79 3.68 -14.16
CA ALA A 74 -1.47 3.10 -14.42
C ALA A 74 -0.59 3.14 -13.17
N ALA A 75 -0.59 4.28 -12.46
CA ALA A 75 0.11 4.42 -11.19
C ALA A 75 -0.38 3.39 -10.15
N TRP A 76 -1.71 3.29 -9.95
CA TRP A 76 -2.31 2.36 -9.00
C TRP A 76 -2.00 0.89 -9.34
N THR A 77 -2.09 0.53 -10.62
CA THR A 77 -1.80 -0.82 -11.11
C THR A 77 -0.33 -1.18 -10.95
N LYS A 78 0.58 -0.26 -11.28
CA LYS A 78 2.04 -0.45 -11.10
C LYS A 78 2.39 -0.66 -9.62
N LEU A 79 1.84 0.17 -8.73
CA LEU A 79 1.99 0.01 -7.28
C LEU A 79 1.44 -1.34 -6.80
N SER A 80 0.23 -1.71 -7.24
CA SER A 80 -0.39 -2.99 -6.88
C SER A 80 0.46 -4.17 -7.34
N ASN A 81 0.90 -4.20 -8.59
CA ASN A 81 1.70 -5.32 -9.08
C ASN A 81 3.03 -5.46 -8.35
N THR A 82 3.73 -4.34 -8.09
CA THR A 82 5.04 -4.37 -7.45
C THR A 82 4.97 -4.75 -5.97
N PHE A 83 4.01 -4.21 -5.22
CA PHE A 83 3.99 -4.37 -3.76
C PHE A 83 3.04 -5.47 -3.27
N LYS A 84 2.00 -5.84 -4.03
CA LYS A 84 1.10 -6.95 -3.64
C LYS A 84 1.82 -8.29 -3.66
N GLY A 85 2.77 -8.50 -4.59
CA GLY A 85 3.63 -9.68 -4.61
C GLY A 85 4.56 -9.75 -3.40
N LYS A 86 5.28 -8.65 -3.13
CA LYS A 86 6.19 -8.53 -1.96
C LYS A 86 5.48 -8.73 -0.64
N ASN A 87 4.29 -8.14 -0.47
CA ASN A 87 3.51 -8.26 0.75
C ASN A 87 3.04 -9.72 0.99
N LYS A 88 2.56 -10.42 -0.05
CA LYS A 88 2.19 -11.83 0.06
C LYS A 88 3.37 -12.72 0.43
N ALA A 89 4.52 -12.52 -0.22
CA ALA A 89 5.74 -13.27 0.08
C ALA A 89 6.18 -13.06 1.54
N ARG A 90 6.13 -11.81 2.02
CA ARG A 90 6.48 -11.47 3.40
C ARG A 90 5.51 -12.05 4.42
N VAL A 91 4.20 -12.01 4.16
CA VAL A 91 3.19 -12.66 5.01
C VAL A 91 3.44 -14.18 5.09
N LEU A 92 3.80 -14.83 3.97
CA LEU A 92 4.14 -16.25 3.95
C LEU A 92 5.43 -16.55 4.72
N GLN A 93 6.45 -15.70 4.59
CA GLN A 93 7.70 -15.83 5.35
C GLN A 93 7.44 -15.71 6.85
N LEU A 94 6.71 -14.69 7.30
CA LEU A 94 6.35 -14.50 8.71
C LEU A 94 5.56 -15.68 9.27
N ARG A 95 4.65 -16.27 8.48
CA ARG A 95 3.93 -17.50 8.88
C ARG A 95 4.87 -18.69 9.05
N ARG A 96 5.87 -18.86 8.17
CA ARG A 96 6.89 -19.90 8.30
C ARG A 96 7.74 -19.70 9.54
N GLU A 97 8.20 -18.47 9.77
CA GLU A 97 8.99 -18.10 10.96
C GLU A 97 8.22 -18.36 12.26
N LEU A 98 6.95 -17.95 12.34
CA LEU A 98 6.09 -18.23 13.49
C LEU A 98 5.94 -19.74 13.73
N THR A 99 5.75 -20.51 12.65
CA THR A 99 5.63 -21.98 12.75
C THR A 99 6.95 -22.62 13.15
N SER A 100 8.11 -22.12 12.71
CA SER A 100 9.41 -22.60 13.18
C SER A 100 9.69 -22.21 14.62
N LEU A 101 9.23 -21.03 15.07
CA LEU A 101 9.34 -20.61 16.47
C LEU A 101 8.47 -21.46 17.40
N GLN A 102 7.25 -21.80 16.97
CA GLN A 102 6.39 -22.75 17.68
C GLN A 102 6.97 -24.17 17.74
N LYS A 103 7.89 -24.51 16.83
CA LYS A 103 8.56 -25.82 16.75
C LYS A 103 9.88 -25.88 17.50
N LEU A 104 10.36 -24.79 18.11
CA LEU A 104 11.42 -24.91 19.10
C LEU A 104 10.87 -25.77 20.26
N PRO A 105 11.48 -26.93 20.55
CA PRO A 105 11.10 -27.68 21.73
C PRO A 105 11.35 -26.74 22.90
N ARG A 106 10.27 -26.40 23.61
CA ARG A 106 10.26 -25.85 24.95
C ARG A 106 11.48 -26.43 25.68
N GLU A 107 12.53 -25.62 25.85
CA GLU A 107 13.75 -26.07 26.51
C GLU A 107 13.32 -26.77 27.81
N PRO A 108 13.65 -28.06 27.98
CA PRO A 108 13.27 -28.74 29.20
C PRO A 108 13.96 -27.99 30.35
N ILE A 109 13.20 -27.71 31.40
CA ILE A 109 13.53 -26.94 32.62
C ILE A 109 14.79 -27.47 33.36
N VAL A 110 15.44 -28.51 32.85
CA VAL A 110 16.59 -29.21 33.43
C VAL A 110 17.96 -28.56 33.15
N MET A 111 18.03 -27.39 32.51
CA MET A 111 19.29 -26.64 32.29
C MET A 111 19.74 -25.80 33.50
N TYR A 112 19.00 -25.81 34.61
CA TYR A 112 19.38 -25.14 35.85
C TYR A 112 19.42 -26.16 36.99
N VAL A 113 20.47 -26.99 37.01
CA VAL A 113 20.88 -27.77 38.19
C VAL A 113 22.36 -27.53 38.42
#